data_AF-A0A433BH25-F1
#
_entry.id   AF-A0A433BH25-F1
#
_cell.length_a   1.000
_cell.length_b   1.000
_cell.length_c   1.000
_cell.angle_alpha   90.00
_cell.angle_beta   90.00
_cell.angle_gamma   90.00
#
_symmetry.space_group_name_H-M   'P 1'
#
loop_
_entity.id
_entity.type
_entity.pdbx_description
1 polymer ?
#
loop_
_entity_poly.entity_id
_entity_poly.type
_entity_poly.pdbx_seq_one_letter_code
_entity_poly.pdbx_strand_id
1 'polypeptide(L)' 'FAILQRGVQSREQTRQLADRVRQALARIITVDALSLQVGASIGVAQCPDEGDEADALLRHADLAMYAQKRQAVRADL' A
#
# COMPACT_ATOMS: atom_id res chain seq x y z
N PHE A 1 -1.90 -9.03 -0.32
CA PHE A 1 -3.06 -8.56 0.47
C PHE A 1 -3.72 -7.41 -0.25
N ALA A 2 -5.03 -7.22 -0.11
CA ALA A 2 -5.76 -6.09 -0.68
C ALA A 2 -6.68 -5.47 0.40
N ILE A 3 -6.90 -4.16 0.32
CA ILE A 3 -7.79 -3.41 1.21
C ILE A 3 -8.76 -2.62 0.35
N LEU A 4 -10.06 -2.76 0.62
CA LEU A 4 -11.11 -1.97 -0.02
C LEU A 4 -11.59 -0.88 0.94
N GLN A 5 -11.43 0.38 0.56
CA GLN A 5 -11.99 1.52 1.29
C GLN A 5 -13.24 2.02 0.56
N ARG A 6 -14.38 2.03 1.27
CA ARG A 6 -15.65 2.56 0.75
C ARG A 6 -15.91 3.96 1.32
N GLY A 7 -16.75 4.74 0.64
CA GLY A 7 -17.16 6.06 1.10
C GLY A 7 -16.03 7.10 1.13
N VAL A 8 -15.03 6.94 0.26
CA VAL A 8 -13.91 7.87 0.13
C VAL A 8 -14.41 9.17 -0.50
N GLN A 9 -14.11 10.29 0.14
CA GLN A 9 -14.48 11.62 -0.35
C GLN A 9 -13.31 12.32 -1.08
N SER A 10 -12.09 11.85 -0.89
CA SER A 10 -10.91 12.37 -1.56
C SER A 10 -9.77 11.36 -1.62
N ARG A 11 -8.89 11.50 -2.62
CA ARG A 11 -7.68 10.69 -2.75
C ARG A 11 -6.76 10.77 -1.52
N GLU A 12 -6.82 11.89 -0.81
CA GLU A 12 -6.05 12.13 0.40
C GLU A 12 -6.49 11.22 1.56
N GLN A 13 -7.79 10.97 1.72
CA GLN A 13 -8.27 10.01 2.72
C GLN A 13 -7.72 8.60 2.48
N THR A 14 -7.59 8.19 1.22
CA THR A 14 -7.02 6.90 0.85
C THR A 14 -5.52 6.84 1.13
N ARG A 15 -4.79 7.92 0.83
CA ARG A 15 -3.36 8.04 1.18
C ARG A 15 -3.14 7.94 2.68
N GLN A 16 -3.93 8.64 3.48
CA GLN A 16 -3.86 8.58 4.94
C GLN A 16 -4.12 7.16 5.48
N LEU A 17 -5.06 6.42 4.88
CA LEU A 17 -5.26 5.01 5.21
C LEU A 17 -4.01 4.18 4.87
N ALA A 18 -3.48 4.32 3.66
CA ALA A 18 -2.27 3.61 3.23
C ALA A 18 -1.08 3.88 4.17
N ASP A 19 -0.87 5.14 4.57
CA ASP A 19 0.21 5.50 5.49
C ASP A 19 0.03 4.88 6.88
N ARG A 20 -1.19 4.86 7.43
CA ARG A 20 -1.45 4.18 8.71
C ARG A 20 -1.17 2.68 8.63
N VAL A 21 -1.54 2.04 7.53
CA VAL A 21 -1.26 0.61 7.31
C VAL A 21 0.26 0.39 7.22
N ARG A 22 0.97 1.22 6.45
CA ARG A 22 2.43 1.15 6.33
C ARG A 22 3.11 1.30 7.69
N GLN A 23 2.70 2.28 8.49
CA GLN A 23 3.24 2.51 9.84
C GLN A 23 2.94 1.35 10.80
N ALA A 24 1.75 0.76 10.72
CA ALA A 24 1.39 -0.41 11.52
C ALA A 24 2.27 -1.62 11.18
N LEU A 25 2.55 -1.83 9.89
CA LEU A 25 3.41 -2.91 9.41
C LEU A 25 4.90 -2.68 9.73
N ALA A 26 5.35 -1.42 9.75
CA ALA A 26 6.73 -1.07 10.06
C ALA A 26 7.13 -1.22 11.54
N ARG A 27 6.21 -1.66 12.40
CA ARG A 27 6.51 -1.96 13.80
C ARG A 27 7.41 -3.20 13.89
N ILE A 28 8.35 -3.19 14.83
CA ILE A 28 9.20 -4.35 15.10
C ILE A 28 8.31 -5.49 15.61
N ILE A 29 8.49 -6.67 15.03
CA ILE A 29 7.90 -7.91 15.51
C ILE A 29 9.01 -8.84 15.97
N THR A 30 8.78 -9.53 17.08
CA THR A 30 9.71 -10.54 17.59
C THR A 30 9.26 -11.90 17.12
N VAL A 31 10.14 -12.60 16.40
CA VAL A 31 9.94 -13.99 15.98
C VAL A 31 11.10 -14.78 16.58
N ASP A 32 10.79 -15.65 17.55
CA ASP A 32 11.77 -16.30 18.43
C ASP A 32 12.68 -15.28 19.13
N ALA A 33 13.99 -15.31 18.85
CA ALA A 33 14.97 -14.36 19.37
C ALA A 33 15.31 -13.22 18.39
N LEU A 34 14.64 -13.17 17.22
CA LEU A 34 14.92 -12.21 16.17
C LEU A 34 13.97 -11.02 16.25
N SER A 35 14.53 -9.81 16.27
CA SER A 35 13.77 -8.57 16.06
C SER A 35 13.73 -8.27 14.56
N LEU A 36 12.55 -8.40 13.98
CA LEU A 36 12.33 -8.17 12.56
C LEU A 36 11.55 -6.87 12.35
N GLN A 37 11.97 -6.10 11.37
CA GLN A 37 11.20 -4.96 10.87
C GLN A 37 10.83 -5.25 9.42
N VAL A 38 9.54 -5.17 9.09
CA VAL A 38 9.05 -5.38 7.73
C VAL A 38 8.59 -4.07 7.12
N GLY A 39 9.04 -3.80 5.90
CA GLY A 39 8.50 -2.71 5.08
C GLY A 39 7.32 -3.21 4.24
N ALA A 40 6.43 -2.29 3.86
CA ALA A 40 5.38 -2.55 2.90
C ALA A 40 5.33 -1.43 1.85
N SER A 41 5.28 -1.82 0.58
CA SER A 41 4.91 -0.91 -0.51
C SER A 41 3.42 -1.04 -0.74
N ILE A 42 2.71 0.08 -0.89
CA ILE A 42 1.25 0.10 -0.99
C ILE A 42 0.87 0.95 -2.20
N GLY A 43 0.38 0.28 -3.24
CA GLY A 43 -0.25 0.96 -4.36
C GLY A 43 -1.72 1.24 -4.09
N VAL A 44 -2.21 2.33 -4.65
CA VAL A 44 -3.59 2.80 -4.48
C VAL A 44 -4.21 2.98 -5.86
N ALA A 45 -5.44 2.51 -6.00
CA ALA A 45 -6.32 2.82 -7.12
C ALA A 45 -7.69 3.27 -6.60
N GLN A 46 -8.35 4.16 -7.33
CA GLN A 46 -9.63 4.78 -6.96
C GLN A 46 -10.62 4.71 -8.11
N CYS A 47 -11.82 4.21 -7.82
CA CYS A 47 -12.96 4.29 -8.72
C CYS A 47 -13.61 5.68 -8.65
N PRO A 48 -14.09 6.23 -9.79
CA PRO A 48 -14.08 5.63 -11.13
C PRO A 48 -12.80 5.90 -11.96
N ASP A 49 -11.93 6.81 -11.51
CA ASP A 49 -10.83 7.35 -12.31
C ASP A 49 -9.82 6.28 -12.79
N GLU A 50 -9.55 5.28 -11.96
CA GLU A 50 -8.62 4.18 -12.22
C GLU A 50 -9.38 2.86 -12.50
N GLY A 51 -10.63 2.96 -12.96
CA GLY A 51 -11.51 1.84 -13.29
C GLY A 51 -12.73 1.75 -12.37
N ASP A 52 -13.81 1.20 -12.89
CA ASP A 52 -15.08 0.96 -12.19
C ASP A 52 -15.34 -0.53 -11.87
N GLU A 53 -14.51 -1.42 -12.40
CA GLU A 53 -14.51 -2.85 -12.10
C GLU A 53 -13.37 -3.26 -11.16
N ALA A 54 -13.60 -4.31 -10.37
CA ALA A 54 -12.65 -4.80 -9.38
C ALA A 54 -11.30 -5.19 -9.98
N ASP A 55 -11.29 -5.87 -11.13
CA ASP A 55 -10.07 -6.33 -11.80
C ASP A 55 -9.23 -5.15 -12.31
N ALA A 56 -9.87 -4.10 -12.82
CA ALA A 56 -9.20 -2.88 -13.25
C ALA A 56 -8.52 -2.18 -12.07
N LEU A 57 -9.25 -2.01 -10.96
CA LEU A 57 -8.73 -1.39 -9.74
C LEU A 57 -7.56 -2.17 -9.13
N LEU A 58 -7.69 -3.50 -9.04
CA LEU A 58 -6.62 -4.36 -8.52
C LEU A 58 -5.36 -4.26 -9.38
N ARG A 59 -5.51 -4.29 -10.72
CA ARG A 59 -4.39 -4.15 -11.65
C ARG A 59 -3.69 -2.79 -11.50
N HIS A 60 -4.44 -1.69 -11.43
CA HIS A 60 -3.85 -0.36 -11.25
C HIS A 60 -3.17 -0.20 -9.89
N ALA A 61 -3.78 -0.71 -8.82
CA ALA A 61 -3.19 -0.70 -7.49
C ALA A 61 -1.88 -1.51 -7.46
N ASP A 62 -1.84 -2.67 -8.11
CA ASP A 62 -0.63 -3.50 -8.15
C ASP A 62 0.50 -2.83 -8.95
N LEU A 63 0.19 -2.22 -10.09
CA LEU A 63 1.16 -1.42 -10.86
C LEU A 63 1.74 -0.26 -10.04
N ALA A 64 0.88 0.47 -9.32
CA ALA A 64 1.31 1.55 -8.43
C ALA A 64 2.19 1.04 -7.28
N MET A 65 1.85 -0.13 -6.70
CA MET A 65 2.62 -0.77 -5.64
C MET A 65 4.02 -1.15 -6.15
N TYR A 66 4.11 -1.78 -7.33
CA TYR A 66 5.37 -2.16 -7.93
C TYR A 66 6.26 -0.95 -8.22
N ALA A 67 5.69 0.15 -8.70
CA ALA A 67 6.42 1.40 -8.92
C ALA A 67 7.05 1.92 -7.62
N GLN A 68 6.28 1.93 -6.52
CA GLN A 68 6.79 2.32 -5.21
C GLN A 68 7.84 1.36 -4.66
N LYS A 69 7.62 0.04 -4.79
CA LYS A 69 8.56 -0.98 -4.32
C LYS A 69 9.94 -0.81 -4.97
N ARG A 70 9.97 -0.51 -6.27
CA ARG A 70 11.22 -0.28 -7.01
C ARG A 70 11.93 1.00 -6.58
N GLN A 71 11.21 2.03 -6.13
CA GLN A 71 11.81 3.24 -5.60
C GLN A 71 12.42 3.02 -4.21
N ALA A 72 11.71 2.32 -3.32
CA ALA A 72 12.19 2.03 -1.97
C ALA A 72 13.50 1.22 -1.99
N VAL A 73 13.57 0.14 -2.78
CA VAL A 73 14.78 -0.70 -2.91
C VAL A 73 16.00 0.10 -3.39
N ARG A 74 15.79 1.16 -4.18
CA ARG A 74 16.88 2.01 -4.69
C ARG A 74 17.37 3.04 -3.67
N ALA A 75 16.55 3.43 -2.70
CA ALA A 75 16.91 4.41 -1.68
C ALA A 75 17.76 3.81 -0.55
N ASP A 76 17.76 2.49 -0.42
CA ASP A 76 18.53 1.74 0.58
C ASP A 76 19.95 1.31 0.08
N LEU A 77 20.38 1.81 -1.09
CA LEU A 77 21.71 1.59 -1.71
C LEU A 77 22.56 2.87 -1.65
#